data_AF-A0A068MSL7-F1
#
_entry.id   AF-A0A068MSL7-F1
#
_cell.length_a   1.000
_cell.length_b   1.000
_cell.length_c   1.000
_cell.angle_alpha   90.00
_cell.angle_beta   90.00
_cell.angle_gamma   90.00
#
_symmetry.space_group_name_H-M   'P 1'
#
loop_
_entity.id
_entity.type
_entity.pdbx_description
1 polymer ?
#
loop_
_entity_poly.entity_id
_entity_poly.type
_entity_poly.pdbx_seq_one_letter_code
_entity_poly.pdbx_strand_id
1 'polypeptide(L)'
;MMALLPLWLGDEQKHYQALRHIYSCLSGLSVTAIETNFKQRSPSLEPIAWVLQDEFTIVSTLVFDELGSMFSYRRDLREYYQPFGKSFARVAQHLVQDEGSHFRHFLNILKHNYPHRLRELPDFFQSLIKLEKSLGHYYHTFLLDHAQEMHRFPDYFSEVIVQLILAELNLGDRPSTAVIKSLTLVLP
;
A
#
# COMPACT_ATOMS: atom_id res chain seq x y z
N MET A 1 -14.23 -4.54 12.57
CA MET A 1 -13.48 -3.39 12.05
C MET A 1 -13.41 -2.19 13.01
N MET A 2 -14.50 -1.78 13.67
CA MET A 2 -14.56 -0.53 14.46
C MET A 2 -13.50 -0.34 15.55
N ALA A 3 -13.06 -1.40 16.24
CA ALA A 3 -12.01 -1.27 17.28
C ALA A 3 -10.59 -1.19 16.71
N LEU A 4 -10.38 -1.65 15.47
CA LEU A 4 -9.08 -1.69 14.80
C LEU A 4 -8.78 -0.37 14.08
N LEU A 5 -9.82 0.26 13.51
CA LEU A 5 -9.67 1.51 12.75
C LEU A 5 -8.92 2.62 13.50
N PRO A 6 -9.15 2.88 14.80
CA PRO A 6 -8.38 3.90 15.52
C PRO A 6 -6.90 3.55 15.69
N LEU A 7 -6.57 2.26 15.81
CA LEU A 7 -5.18 1.80 15.93
C LEU A 7 -4.46 1.93 14.59
N TRP A 8 -5.07 1.40 13.53
CA TRP A 8 -4.58 1.54 12.16
C TRP A 8 -4.39 3.02 11.79
N LEU A 9 -5.42 3.85 11.97
CA LEU A 9 -5.32 5.29 11.69
C LEU A 9 -4.23 5.97 12.52
N GLY A 10 -4.04 5.54 13.77
CA GLY A 10 -2.97 6.04 14.62
C GLY A 10 -1.58 5.70 14.08
N ASP A 11 -1.40 4.54 13.46
CA ASP A 11 -0.15 4.15 12.80
C ASP A 11 0.05 4.92 11.49
N GLU A 12 -0.98 5.03 10.64
CA GLU A 12 -0.94 5.84 9.41
C GLU A 12 -0.58 7.30 9.68
N GLN A 13 -1.10 7.88 10.76
CA GLN A 13 -0.73 9.23 11.17
C GLN A 13 0.74 9.36 11.56
N LYS A 14 1.33 8.35 12.21
CA LYS A 14 2.77 8.33 12.53
C LYS A 14 3.60 8.17 11.26
N HIS A 15 3.15 7.34 10.31
CA HIS A 15 3.81 7.17 9.01
C HIS A 15 3.85 8.48 8.26
N TYR A 16 2.70 9.15 8.11
CA TYR A 16 2.60 10.48 7.52
C TYR A 16 3.57 11.47 8.19
N GLN A 17 3.61 11.52 9.52
CA GLN A 17 4.52 12.41 10.25
C GLN A 17 5.99 12.08 10.00
N ALA A 18 6.37 10.80 10.01
CA ALA A 18 7.74 10.34 9.80
C ALA A 18 8.22 10.63 8.37
N LEU A 19 7.41 10.28 7.37
CA LEU A 19 7.69 10.53 5.96
C LEU A 19 7.80 12.02 5.66
N ARG A 20 6.93 12.84 6.25
CA ARG A 20 7.01 14.31 6.13
C ARG A 20 8.30 14.87 6.73
N HIS A 21 8.74 14.34 7.88
CA HIS A 21 9.99 14.76 8.50
C HIS A 21 11.19 14.37 7.63
N ILE A 22 11.20 13.15 7.09
CA ILE A 22 12.22 12.71 6.14
C ILE A 22 12.26 13.60 4.91
N TYR A 23 11.10 13.89 4.31
CA TYR A 23 11.01 14.78 3.17
C TYR A 23 11.54 16.18 3.47
N SER A 24 11.23 16.73 4.65
CA SER A 24 11.80 18.01 5.12
C SER A 24 13.33 17.96 5.22
N CYS A 25 13.89 16.91 5.82
CA CYS A 25 15.33 16.73 5.94
C CYS A 25 16.04 16.62 4.57
N LEU A 26 15.44 15.92 3.61
CA LEU A 26 16.03 15.71 2.28
C LEU A 26 15.90 16.93 1.36
N SER A 27 14.76 17.62 1.40
CA SER A 27 14.49 18.76 0.53
C SER A 27 15.01 20.09 1.08
N GLY A 28 15.33 20.16 2.38
CA GLY A 28 15.63 21.41 3.07
C GLY A 28 14.42 22.32 3.28
N LEU A 29 13.21 21.89 2.87
CA LEU A 29 11.98 22.64 3.09
C LEU A 29 11.57 22.55 4.57
N SER A 30 11.05 23.64 5.11
CA SER A 30 10.43 23.62 6.43
C SER A 30 9.14 22.80 6.41
N VAL A 31 8.78 22.19 7.54
CA VAL A 31 7.51 21.45 7.69
C VAL A 31 6.32 22.34 7.32
N THR A 32 6.35 23.63 7.69
CA THR A 32 5.30 24.60 7.34
C THR A 32 5.19 24.85 5.83
N ALA A 33 6.31 24.91 5.11
CA ALA A 33 6.30 25.03 3.65
C ALA A 33 5.67 23.80 3.00
N ILE A 34 6.01 22.60 3.51
CA ILE A 34 5.43 21.33 3.05
C ILE A 34 3.91 21.31 3.30
N GLU A 35 3.47 21.69 4.49
CA GLU A 35 2.03 21.77 4.82
C GLU A 35 1.27 22.76 3.95
N THR A 36 1.89 23.90 3.62
CA THR A 36 1.28 24.90 2.75
C THR A 36 1.06 24.33 1.35
N ASN A 37 2.02 23.58 0.82
CA ASN A 37 1.88 22.87 -0.45
C ASN A 37 0.78 21.79 -0.36
N PHE A 38 0.77 20.99 0.70
CA PHE A 38 -0.22 19.92 0.86
C PHE A 38 -1.65 20.44 0.97
N LYS A 39 -1.86 21.61 1.59
CA LYS A 39 -3.18 22.27 1.66
C LYS A 39 -3.72 22.72 0.30
N GLN A 40 -2.87 22.83 -0.72
CA GLN A 40 -3.30 23.15 -2.09
C GLN A 40 -3.83 21.92 -2.84
N ARG A 41 -3.61 20.71 -2.31
CA ARG A 41 -4.12 19.47 -2.91
C ARG A 41 -5.63 19.39 -2.74
N SER A 42 -6.32 19.01 -3.80
CA SER A 42 -7.76 18.71 -3.78
C SER A 42 -7.95 17.21 -4.00
N PRO A 43 -8.23 16.43 -2.95
CA PRO A 43 -8.44 15.00 -3.11
C PRO A 43 -9.76 14.72 -3.81
N SER A 44 -9.75 13.74 -4.73
CA SER A 44 -10.97 13.23 -5.34
C SER A 44 -11.10 11.73 -5.08
N LEU A 45 -12.20 11.34 -4.44
CA LEU A 45 -12.55 9.93 -4.24
C LEU A 45 -13.34 9.34 -5.41
N GLU A 46 -13.74 10.16 -6.38
CA GLU A 46 -14.59 9.72 -7.51
C GLU A 46 -13.98 8.53 -8.29
N PRO A 47 -12.68 8.53 -8.63
CA PRO A 47 -12.08 7.41 -9.37
C PRO A 47 -12.12 6.09 -8.60
N ILE A 48 -12.13 6.16 -7.27
CA ILE A 48 -12.08 5.00 -6.37
C ILE A 48 -13.41 4.74 -5.66
N ALA A 49 -14.49 5.45 -6.01
CA ALA A 49 -15.75 5.38 -5.28
C ALA A 49 -16.32 3.95 -5.23
N TRP A 50 -16.10 3.15 -6.29
CA TRP A 50 -16.61 1.79 -6.36
C TRP A 50 -15.95 0.81 -5.37
N VAL A 51 -14.69 1.05 -4.97
CA VAL A 51 -14.03 0.23 -3.95
C VAL A 51 -14.45 0.62 -2.53
N LEU A 52 -15.17 1.74 -2.38
CA LEU A 52 -15.64 2.28 -1.10
C LEU A 52 -17.14 2.04 -0.85
N GLN A 53 -17.76 1.09 -1.58
CA GLN A 53 -19.21 0.84 -1.51
C GLN A 53 -19.66 0.15 -0.22
N ASP A 54 -18.91 -0.84 0.25
CA ASP A 54 -19.24 -1.57 1.47
C ASP A 54 -17.98 -1.99 2.25
N GLU A 55 -18.16 -2.52 3.47
CA GLU A 55 -17.04 -2.96 4.31
C GLU A 55 -16.18 -4.04 3.64
N PHE A 56 -16.78 -4.94 2.85
CA PHE A 56 -16.03 -5.98 2.15
C PHE A 56 -15.17 -5.39 1.04
N THR A 57 -15.68 -4.47 0.21
CA THR A 57 -14.87 -3.83 -0.84
C THR A 57 -13.77 -2.97 -0.24
N ILE A 58 -14.06 -2.25 0.86
CA ILE A 58 -13.07 -1.44 1.58
C ILE A 58 -11.96 -2.32 2.15
N VAL A 59 -12.31 -3.36 2.92
CA VAL A 59 -11.31 -4.25 3.53
C VAL A 59 -10.53 -5.01 2.46
N SER A 60 -11.19 -5.47 1.39
CA SER A 60 -10.51 -6.11 0.26
C SER A 60 -9.47 -5.20 -0.38
N THR A 61 -9.81 -3.91 -0.52
CA THR A 61 -8.89 -2.91 -1.08
C THR A 61 -7.73 -2.60 -0.14
N LEU A 62 -7.98 -2.48 1.17
CA LEU A 62 -6.93 -2.30 2.16
C LEU A 62 -5.96 -3.50 2.17
N VAL A 63 -6.45 -4.74 2.07
CA VAL A 63 -5.55 -5.91 1.97
C VAL A 63 -4.60 -5.80 0.78
N PHE A 64 -5.08 -5.30 -0.36
CA PHE A 64 -4.23 -5.05 -1.53
C PHE A 64 -3.24 -3.92 -1.30
N ASP A 65 -3.73 -2.77 -0.82
CA ASP A 65 -2.94 -1.55 -0.64
C ASP A 65 -1.80 -1.76 0.38
N GLU A 66 -2.11 -2.35 1.53
CA GLU A 66 -1.15 -2.62 2.62
C GLU A 66 -0.04 -3.60 2.19
N LEU A 67 -0.39 -4.64 1.43
CA LEU A 67 0.61 -5.56 0.92
C LEU A 67 1.48 -4.87 -0.15
N GLY A 68 0.89 -4.05 -1.01
CA GLY A 68 1.61 -3.20 -1.95
C GLY A 68 2.63 -2.31 -1.22
N SER A 69 2.18 -1.56 -0.22
CA SER A 69 2.97 -0.60 0.56
C SER A 69 4.14 -1.29 1.25
N MET A 70 3.89 -2.47 1.82
CA MET A 70 4.94 -3.29 2.43
C MET A 70 6.06 -3.62 1.43
N PHE A 71 5.73 -3.98 0.17
CA PHE A 71 6.73 -4.24 -0.86
C PHE A 71 7.44 -2.96 -1.31
N SER A 72 6.70 -1.86 -1.50
CA SER A 72 7.23 -0.53 -1.82
C SER A 72 8.25 -0.07 -0.78
N TYR A 73 7.88 -0.03 0.50
CA TYR A 73 8.81 0.37 1.56
C TYR A 73 9.99 -0.59 1.74
N ARG A 74 9.79 -1.89 1.48
CA ARG A 74 10.91 -2.86 1.54
C ARG A 74 11.94 -2.60 0.45
N ARG A 75 11.50 -2.13 -0.71
CA ARG A 75 12.39 -1.70 -1.79
C ARG A 75 13.01 -0.34 -1.47
N ASP A 76 12.22 0.63 -1.04
CA ASP A 76 12.70 1.95 -0.63
C ASP A 76 13.75 1.87 0.47
N LEU A 77 13.59 0.91 1.40
CA LEU A 77 14.55 0.68 2.46
C LEU A 77 15.97 0.53 1.89
N ARG A 78 16.11 -0.18 0.77
CA ARG A 78 17.38 -0.43 0.09
C ARG A 78 17.79 0.73 -0.80
N GLU A 79 16.86 1.26 -1.59
CA GLU A 79 17.14 2.29 -2.62
C GLU A 79 17.38 3.68 -2.00
N TYR A 80 16.59 4.05 -1.01
CA TYR A 80 16.53 5.42 -0.52
C TYR A 80 16.90 5.51 0.97
N TYR A 81 16.25 4.76 1.85
CA TYR A 81 16.41 5.01 3.29
C TYR A 81 17.77 4.58 3.85
N GLN A 82 18.32 3.43 3.42
CA GLN A 82 19.63 2.96 3.88
C GLN A 82 20.78 3.92 3.51
N PRO A 83 20.89 4.41 2.26
CA PRO A 83 21.92 5.37 1.88
C PRO A 83 21.94 6.65 2.72
N PHE A 84 20.79 7.15 3.19
CA PHE A 84 20.71 8.35 4.03
C PHE A 84 20.97 8.11 5.53
N GLY A 85 21.24 6.86 5.92
CA GLY A 85 21.76 6.51 7.25
C GLY A 85 20.80 5.72 8.14
N LYS A 86 21.30 5.32 9.30
CA LYS A 86 20.64 4.35 10.19
C LYS A 86 19.26 4.80 10.69
N SER A 87 19.08 6.10 10.94
CA SER A 87 17.79 6.63 11.42
C SER A 87 16.70 6.53 10.35
N PHE A 88 17.04 6.82 9.10
CA PHE A 88 16.12 6.73 7.97
C PHE A 88 15.77 5.27 7.69
N ALA A 89 16.78 4.40 7.71
CA ALA A 89 16.58 2.96 7.60
C ALA A 89 15.63 2.41 8.68
N ARG A 90 15.74 2.90 9.93
CA ARG A 90 14.85 2.48 11.02
C ARG A 90 13.40 2.91 10.77
N VAL A 91 13.17 4.09 10.20
CA VAL A 91 11.81 4.53 9.82
C VAL A 91 11.22 3.55 8.79
N ALA A 92 11.93 3.26 7.71
CA ALA A 92 11.45 2.30 6.71
C ALA A 92 11.22 0.89 7.27
N GLN A 93 12.04 0.44 8.22
CA GLN A 93 11.82 -0.83 8.92
C GLN A 93 10.51 -0.85 9.71
N HIS A 94 10.15 0.26 10.37
CA HIS A 94 8.87 0.38 11.06
C HIS A 94 7.70 0.41 10.09
N LEU A 95 7.80 1.18 8.99
CA LEU A 95 6.79 1.18 7.93
C LEU A 95 6.52 -0.25 7.44
N VAL A 96 7.55 -0.97 6.99
CA VAL A 96 7.41 -2.37 6.52
C VAL A 96 6.77 -3.30 7.57
N GLN A 97 7.07 -3.10 8.84
CA GLN A 97 6.50 -3.92 9.93
C GLN A 97 5.01 -3.61 10.15
N ASP A 98 4.65 -2.34 10.13
CA ASP A 98 3.29 -1.86 10.38
C ASP A 98 2.38 -2.28 9.21
N GLU A 99 2.74 -1.99 7.96
CA GLU A 99 1.98 -2.41 6.76
C GLU A 99 1.76 -3.94 6.75
N GLY A 100 2.81 -4.70 7.09
CA GLY A 100 2.72 -6.16 7.19
C GLY A 100 1.77 -6.64 8.29
N SER A 101 1.65 -5.89 9.38
CA SER A 101 0.70 -6.14 10.48
C SER A 101 -0.73 -5.79 10.05
N HIS A 102 -0.91 -4.64 9.43
CA HIS A 102 -2.19 -4.16 8.90
C HIS A 102 -2.76 -5.10 7.84
N PHE A 103 -1.94 -5.49 6.84
CA PHE A 103 -2.26 -6.53 5.87
C PHE A 103 -2.82 -7.80 6.54
N ARG A 104 -2.10 -8.34 7.53
CA ARG A 104 -2.52 -9.55 8.25
C ARG A 104 -3.85 -9.35 8.98
N HIS A 105 -4.05 -8.19 9.58
CA HIS A 105 -5.30 -7.88 10.28
C HIS A 105 -6.48 -7.80 9.31
N PHE A 106 -6.36 -7.06 8.21
CA PHE A 106 -7.44 -6.97 7.23
C PHE A 106 -7.71 -8.30 6.53
N LEU A 107 -6.66 -9.09 6.25
CA LEU A 107 -6.81 -10.44 5.71
C LEU A 107 -7.59 -11.34 6.68
N ASN A 108 -7.33 -11.24 7.98
CA ASN A 108 -8.09 -11.96 9.00
C ASN A 108 -9.54 -11.49 9.07
N ILE A 109 -9.81 -10.19 8.90
CA ILE A 109 -11.20 -9.70 8.80
C ILE A 109 -11.90 -10.34 7.60
N LEU A 110 -11.27 -10.39 6.42
CA LEU A 110 -11.86 -11.08 5.25
C LEU A 110 -12.18 -12.55 5.55
N LYS A 111 -11.22 -13.29 6.11
CA LYS A 111 -11.38 -14.72 6.41
C LYS A 111 -12.52 -15.01 7.38
N HIS A 112 -12.67 -14.21 8.43
CA HIS A 112 -13.61 -14.51 9.51
C HIS A 112 -14.98 -13.87 9.30
N ASN A 113 -15.04 -12.65 8.76
CA ASN A 113 -16.29 -11.89 8.66
C ASN A 113 -16.96 -12.06 7.29
N TYR A 114 -16.19 -12.37 6.25
CA TYR A 114 -16.69 -12.49 4.88
C TYR A 114 -16.40 -13.84 4.20
N PRO A 115 -16.43 -14.99 4.90
CA PRO A 115 -16.14 -16.29 4.27
C PRO A 115 -17.07 -16.60 3.09
N HIS A 116 -18.31 -16.09 3.15
CA HIS A 116 -19.32 -16.27 2.11
C HIS A 116 -19.06 -15.46 0.83
N ARG A 117 -18.24 -14.40 0.90
CA ARG A 117 -17.91 -13.51 -0.24
C ARG A 117 -16.51 -13.73 -0.80
N LEU A 118 -15.69 -14.61 -0.18
CA LEU A 118 -14.31 -14.83 -0.63
C LEU A 118 -14.19 -15.23 -2.11
N ARG A 119 -15.22 -15.89 -2.66
CA ARG A 119 -15.26 -16.27 -4.09
C ARG A 119 -15.36 -15.08 -5.04
N GLU A 120 -15.75 -13.90 -4.56
CA GLU A 120 -15.81 -12.65 -5.34
C GLU A 120 -14.42 -12.03 -5.52
N LEU A 121 -13.45 -12.38 -4.66
CA LEU A 121 -12.14 -11.71 -4.60
C LEU A 121 -11.31 -11.80 -5.89
N PRO A 122 -11.24 -12.94 -6.61
CA PRO A 122 -10.49 -12.99 -7.87
C PRO A 122 -10.96 -11.94 -8.88
N ASP A 123 -12.27 -11.83 -9.11
CA ASP A 123 -12.85 -10.88 -10.07
C ASP A 123 -12.75 -9.44 -9.56
N PHE A 124 -12.95 -9.24 -8.26
CA PHE A 124 -12.77 -7.95 -7.60
C PHE A 124 -11.34 -7.43 -7.79
N PHE A 125 -10.34 -8.26 -7.49
CA PHE A 125 -8.94 -7.86 -7.63
C PHE A 125 -8.49 -7.66 -9.08
N GLN A 126 -9.02 -8.43 -10.02
CA GLN A 126 -8.79 -8.17 -11.45
C GLN A 126 -9.35 -6.80 -11.87
N SER A 127 -10.49 -6.40 -11.32
CA SER A 127 -11.07 -5.08 -11.54
C SER A 127 -10.24 -3.99 -10.85
N LEU A 128 -9.70 -4.27 -9.67
CA LEU A 128 -8.81 -3.37 -8.92
C LEU A 128 -7.49 -3.10 -9.67
N ILE A 129 -6.85 -4.13 -10.23
CA ILE A 129 -5.63 -3.95 -11.04
C ILE A 129 -5.92 -3.05 -12.26
N LYS A 130 -7.06 -3.26 -12.93
CA LYS A 130 -7.46 -2.42 -14.07
C LYS A 130 -7.71 -0.98 -13.65
N LEU A 131 -8.30 -0.75 -12.48
CA LEU A 131 -8.47 0.58 -11.91
C LEU A 131 -7.12 1.22 -11.65
N GLU A 132 -6.23 0.57 -10.91
CA GLU A 132 -4.91 1.12 -10.58
C GLU A 132 -4.12 1.51 -11.83
N LYS A 133 -4.14 0.66 -12.87
CA LYS A 133 -3.54 0.96 -14.18
C LYS A 133 -4.21 2.13 -14.90
N SER A 134 -5.51 2.35 -14.71
CA SER A 134 -6.24 3.44 -15.37
C SER A 134 -6.10 4.78 -14.66
N LEU A 135 -5.78 4.79 -13.35
CA LEU A 135 -5.57 6.03 -12.60
C LEU A 135 -4.48 6.88 -13.26
N GLY A 136 -3.35 6.28 -13.66
CA GLY A 136 -2.28 6.93 -14.44
C GLY A 136 -1.62 8.16 -13.79
N HIS A 137 -2.14 8.63 -12.66
CA HIS A 137 -1.65 9.72 -11.82
C HIS A 137 -2.27 9.62 -10.42
N TYR A 138 -1.66 10.30 -9.45
CA TYR A 138 -2.09 10.31 -8.06
C TYR A 138 -3.24 11.31 -7.83
N TYR A 139 -4.33 10.83 -7.22
CA TYR A 139 -5.53 11.62 -6.91
C TYR A 139 -5.57 12.17 -5.49
N HIS A 140 -4.44 12.19 -4.78
CA HIS A 140 -4.31 12.74 -3.43
C HIS A 140 -5.10 11.99 -2.33
N THR A 141 -5.38 10.70 -2.52
CA THR A 141 -6.20 9.89 -1.60
C THR A 141 -5.42 8.87 -0.76
N PHE A 142 -4.09 8.75 -0.94
CA PHE A 142 -3.18 7.76 -0.33
C PHE A 142 -3.52 6.29 -0.61
N LEU A 143 -4.79 5.91 -0.59
CA LEU A 143 -5.31 4.63 -1.06
C LEU A 143 -5.05 4.46 -2.55
N LEU A 144 -4.46 3.33 -2.95
CA LEU A 144 -4.06 2.99 -4.32
C LEU A 144 -3.03 3.97 -4.92
N ASP A 145 -2.20 4.62 -4.09
CA ASP A 145 -1.10 5.50 -4.54
C ASP A 145 0.03 4.71 -5.26
N HIS A 146 -0.01 3.39 -5.17
CA HIS A 146 0.80 2.45 -5.95
C HIS A 146 0.68 2.61 -7.47
N ALA A 147 -0.29 3.36 -7.99
CA ALA A 147 -0.34 3.70 -9.41
C ALA A 147 0.97 4.34 -9.91
N GLN A 148 1.73 5.04 -9.05
CA GLN A 148 3.05 5.58 -9.43
C GLN A 148 4.17 4.53 -9.44
N GLU A 149 3.97 3.40 -8.76
CA GLU A 149 4.94 2.30 -8.70
C GLU A 149 5.11 1.60 -10.06
N MET A 150 4.21 1.84 -11.02
CA MET A 150 4.38 1.40 -12.42
C MET A 150 5.71 1.86 -13.06
N HIS A 151 6.30 2.94 -12.55
CA HIS A 151 7.60 3.45 -13.02
C HIS A 151 8.79 2.80 -12.33
N ARG A 152 8.55 2.08 -11.24
CA ARG A 152 9.60 1.54 -10.37
C ARG A 152 9.62 0.03 -10.43
N PHE A 153 8.46 -0.62 -10.37
CA PHE A 153 8.28 -2.06 -10.34
C PHE A 153 8.00 -2.64 -11.73
N PRO A 154 8.18 -3.97 -11.90
CA PRO A 154 7.73 -4.66 -13.11
C PRO A 154 6.22 -4.46 -13.35
N ASP A 155 5.81 -4.53 -14.61
CA ASP A 155 4.42 -4.36 -15.08
C ASP A 155 3.42 -5.38 -14.50
N TYR A 156 3.94 -6.47 -13.93
CA TYR A 156 3.20 -7.53 -13.23
C TYR A 156 3.16 -7.38 -11.69
N PHE A 157 3.57 -6.23 -11.14
CA PHE A 157 3.62 -6.01 -9.68
C PHE A 157 2.28 -6.31 -9.02
N SER A 158 1.21 -5.64 -9.46
CA SER A 158 -0.12 -5.74 -8.87
C SER A 158 -0.69 -7.15 -9.00
N GLU A 159 -0.41 -7.84 -10.11
CA GLU A 159 -0.76 -9.24 -10.32
C GLU A 159 -0.12 -10.16 -9.28
N VAL A 160 1.16 -9.93 -8.95
CA VAL A 160 1.86 -10.73 -7.93
C VAL A 160 1.33 -10.43 -6.52
N ILE A 161 1.02 -9.16 -6.22
CA ILE A 161 0.37 -8.78 -4.95
C ILE A 161 -0.97 -9.52 -4.80
N VAL A 162 -1.83 -9.47 -5.81
CA VAL A 162 -3.11 -10.19 -5.83
C VAL A 162 -2.90 -11.70 -5.71
N GLN A 163 -1.94 -12.27 -6.43
CA GLN A 163 -1.66 -13.70 -6.37
C GLN A 163 -1.23 -14.14 -4.95
N LEU A 164 -0.41 -13.34 -4.26
CA LEU A 164 -0.05 -13.59 -2.86
C LEU A 164 -1.27 -13.57 -1.95
N ILE A 165 -2.15 -12.57 -2.09
CA ILE A 165 -3.37 -12.44 -1.28
C ILE A 165 -4.28 -13.65 -1.49
N LEU A 166 -4.54 -14.03 -2.74
CA LEU A 166 -5.38 -15.17 -3.08
C LEU A 166 -4.79 -16.48 -2.55
N ALA A 167 -3.47 -16.66 -2.61
CA ALA A 167 -2.79 -17.81 -2.02
C ALA A 167 -2.94 -17.88 -0.50
N GLU A 168 -2.82 -16.74 0.20
CA GLU A 168 -3.04 -16.68 1.65
C GLU A 168 -4.50 -16.99 2.05
N LEU A 169 -5.45 -16.87 1.11
CA LEU A 169 -6.86 -17.20 1.28
C LEU A 169 -7.24 -18.60 0.77
N ASN A 170 -6.27 -19.39 0.27
CA ASN A 170 -6.50 -20.68 -0.39
C ASN A 170 -7.42 -20.58 -1.64
N LEU A 171 -7.32 -19.47 -2.37
CA LEU A 171 -8.08 -19.20 -3.60
C LEU A 171 -7.22 -19.24 -4.87
N GLY A 172 -5.92 -19.53 -4.75
CA GLY A 172 -5.00 -19.61 -5.88
C GLY A 172 -3.62 -20.11 -5.46
N ASP A 173 -2.75 -20.28 -6.44
CA ASP A 173 -1.38 -20.74 -6.21
C ASP A 173 -0.47 -19.59 -5.79
N ARG A 174 0.45 -19.87 -4.86
CA ARG A 174 1.48 -18.90 -4.46
C ARG A 174 2.45 -18.65 -5.62
N PRO A 175 2.83 -17.38 -5.91
CA PRO A 175 3.86 -17.10 -6.91
C PRO A 175 5.20 -17.72 -6.51
N SER A 176 6.02 -18.04 -7.51
CA SER A 176 7.35 -18.60 -7.26
C SER A 176 8.23 -17.61 -6.49
N THR A 177 9.17 -18.14 -5.70
CA THR A 177 10.14 -17.32 -4.96
C THR A 177 10.95 -16.40 -5.87
N ALA A 178 11.21 -16.80 -7.11
CA ALA A 178 11.93 -15.97 -8.08
C ALA A 178 11.12 -14.71 -8.44
N VAL A 179 9.82 -14.87 -8.69
CA VAL A 179 8.88 -13.77 -9.00
C VAL A 179 8.71 -12.85 -7.80
N ILE A 180 8.55 -13.39 -6.59
CA ILE A 180 8.45 -12.55 -5.39
C ILE A 180 9.73 -11.73 -5.18
N LYS A 181 10.89 -12.36 -5.38
CA LYS A 181 12.19 -11.68 -5.23
C LYS A 181 12.35 -10.55 -6.22
N SER A 182 11.89 -10.71 -7.47
CA SER A 182 12.06 -9.69 -8.52
C SER A 182 11.40 -8.36 -8.16
N LEU A 183 10.30 -8.37 -7.39
CA LEU A 183 9.66 -7.14 -6.91
C LEU A 183 10.59 -6.31 -6.00
N THR A 184 11.49 -6.95 -5.27
CA THR A 184 12.40 -6.28 -4.32
C THR A 184 13.81 -6.07 -4.84
N LEU A 185 14.06 -6.43 -6.10
CA LEU A 185 15.32 -6.16 -6.78
C LEU A 185 15.31 -4.72 -7.29
N VAL A 186 16.42 -4.02 -7.08
CA VAL A 186 16.65 -2.71 -7.69
C VAL A 186 16.93 -2.97 -9.17
N LEU A 187 16.11 -2.39 -10.06
CA LEU A 187 16.41 -2.40 -11.48
C LEU A 187 17.69 -1.56 -11.70
N PRO A 188 18.68 -2.06 -12.46
CA PRO A 188 19.96 -1.40 -12.67
C PRO A 188 19.83 -0.06 -13.39
#